data_AF-A0A0G3BTV9-F1
#
_entry.id   AF-A0A0G3BTV9-F1
#
_cell.length_a   1.000
_cell.length_b   1.000
_cell.length_c   1.000
_cell.angle_alpha   90.00
_cell.angle_beta   90.00
_cell.angle_gamma   90.00
#
_symmetry.space_group_name_H-M   'P 1'
#
loop_
_entity.id
_entity.type
_entity.pdbx_description
1 polymer ?
#
loop_
_entity_poly.entity_id
_entity_poly.type
_entity_poly.pdbx_seq_one_letter_code
_entity_poly.pdbx_strand_id
1 'polypeptide(L)'
;MARAASRPSSTPKPTSAQRDNQRDKKPKAPRALKPADYLQKILNAKVYDVAIESELGLARNLTARLGNEVWLKREDNQPVFSFKLRGAYNKMAHLTPAQLKRGVICASAGNHAAGVALSASRLGCRAVITMPVTTPQVKIDGVRALGGEVVLHGDSYSDAYLHAVELQKKHGLTFVHPFDDPEVIAGQGTIAMEILRQHQGPIDAIFVAIGGGGLISGVANYVKAVRPEIKIIGVQMNDSDAMVRSVRHNKRVQLPDVGLFSDGTAVKLVGEETFRIARELVDDYVVVDTDAVCAAIKDVFQDTRSIVEPAGAMSIAAIKQYVERHRCKGKTFVAITCGANMNFDRLRFVAERAEVGEEREAVFAVTIPEERGSFRRFCELVEQRSVTEFNYRISDSQQAHVFVGLTTANRGESAKLAAMFKKQGFPTLDLTHDELAKQHVRHMVGGRSELAKDERLYRFIFPERPGALMKFLSSMHPDWNISLFHYRNQGADYGRILVGIQVPKGDKKAFQQFLDTLAYPYVEETDNPVYRLFLR
;
A
#
# COMPACT_ATOMS: atom_id res chain seq x y z
N MET A 1 -71.23 42.27 78.89
CA MET A 1 -71.86 41.15 78.17
C MET A 1 -71.54 41.28 76.69
N ALA A 2 -71.26 40.13 76.06
CA ALA A 2 -71.10 39.85 74.62
C ALA A 2 -69.83 40.36 73.89
N ARG A 3 -69.08 39.35 73.43
CA ARG A 3 -67.89 39.35 72.56
C ARG A 3 -68.24 39.70 71.10
N ALA A 4 -67.29 40.29 70.37
CA ALA A 4 -66.88 39.78 69.05
C ALA A 4 -65.51 40.36 68.65
N ALA A 5 -64.70 39.53 68.01
CA ALA A 5 -63.28 39.69 67.76
C ALA A 5 -62.95 40.48 66.47
N SER A 6 -61.79 41.13 66.43
CA SER A 6 -60.92 41.14 65.23
C SER A 6 -59.50 41.60 65.59
N ARG A 7 -58.53 41.04 64.86
CA ARG A 7 -57.10 40.86 65.17
C ARG A 7 -56.22 42.10 64.94
N PRO A 8 -55.05 42.21 65.59
CA PRO A 8 -54.02 43.18 65.24
C PRO A 8 -53.10 42.67 64.12
N SER A 9 -52.71 43.58 63.21
CA SER A 9 -51.78 43.35 62.11
C SER A 9 -50.33 43.26 62.60
N SER A 10 -49.72 42.07 62.50
CA SER A 10 -48.28 41.86 62.69
C SER A 10 -47.57 41.76 61.34
N THR A 11 -46.57 42.62 61.14
CA THR A 11 -45.60 42.56 60.04
C THR A 11 -44.79 41.26 60.09
N PRO A 12 -44.73 40.45 59.01
CA PRO A 12 -43.85 39.29 58.96
C PRO A 12 -42.44 39.65 58.49
N LYS A 13 -41.44 39.13 59.21
CA LYS A 13 -40.04 39.01 58.75
C LYS A 13 -39.99 38.19 57.45
N PRO A 14 -39.13 38.52 56.48
CA PRO A 14 -38.99 37.71 55.27
C PRO A 14 -38.35 36.36 55.60
N THR A 15 -39.07 35.30 55.26
CA THR A 15 -38.62 33.91 55.32
C THR A 15 -37.62 33.60 54.20
N SER A 16 -36.58 32.87 54.57
CA SER A 16 -35.48 32.38 53.74
C SER A 16 -35.92 31.27 52.78
N ALA A 17 -36.73 31.60 51.77
CA ALA A 17 -37.14 30.63 50.75
C ALA A 17 -37.39 31.31 49.39
N GLN A 18 -36.35 31.94 48.82
CA GLN A 18 -36.30 32.33 47.41
C GLN A 18 -34.85 32.61 47.00
N ARG A 19 -34.00 31.61 47.15
CA ARG A 19 -32.74 31.51 46.42
C ARG A 19 -32.62 30.07 45.93
N ASP A 20 -32.10 29.94 44.72
CA ASP A 20 -31.72 28.69 44.06
C ASP A 20 -32.85 27.87 43.44
N ASN A 21 -33.27 28.30 42.24
CA ASN A 21 -33.57 27.31 41.19
C ASN A 21 -33.20 27.78 39.77
N GLN A 22 -32.11 28.54 39.63
CA GLN A 22 -31.31 28.52 38.40
C GLN A 22 -30.20 27.50 38.60
N ARG A 23 -30.56 26.21 38.57
CA ARG A 23 -29.56 25.17 38.33
C ARG A 23 -29.06 25.36 36.91
N ASP A 24 -27.80 25.78 36.80
CA ASP A 24 -26.97 25.66 35.62
C ASP A 24 -27.19 24.29 34.96
N LYS A 25 -28.03 24.27 33.91
CA LYS A 25 -28.11 23.10 33.02
C LYS A 25 -26.79 23.07 32.26
N LYS A 26 -25.83 22.28 32.76
CA LYS A 26 -24.69 21.82 31.96
C LYS A 26 -25.23 21.45 30.57
N PRO A 27 -24.63 21.94 29.47
CA PRO A 27 -25.09 21.59 28.14
C PRO A 27 -25.13 20.06 28.03
N LYS A 28 -26.31 19.50 27.72
CA LYS A 28 -26.44 18.06 27.47
C LYS A 28 -25.46 17.71 26.37
N ALA A 29 -24.65 16.68 26.59
CA ALA A 29 -23.78 16.14 25.55
C ALA A 29 -24.62 15.92 24.28
N PRO A 30 -24.13 16.34 23.09
CA PRO A 30 -24.88 16.18 21.85
C PRO A 30 -25.25 14.70 21.66
N ARG A 31 -26.49 14.45 21.25
CA ARG A 31 -26.98 13.09 20.98
C ARG A 31 -26.14 12.46 19.88
N ALA A 32 -25.66 11.23 20.10
CA ALA A 32 -24.95 10.46 19.08
C ALA A 32 -25.85 10.25 17.84
N LEU A 33 -25.27 10.45 16.65
CA LEU A 33 -25.96 10.31 15.38
C LEU A 33 -26.24 8.84 15.08
N LYS A 34 -27.47 8.54 14.66
CA LYS A 34 -27.90 7.21 14.22
C LYS A 34 -27.70 7.05 12.71
N PRO A 35 -27.77 5.81 12.16
CA PRO A 35 -27.70 5.58 10.72
C PRO A 35 -28.69 6.42 9.91
N ALA A 36 -29.92 6.62 10.41
CA ALA A 36 -30.91 7.48 9.75
C ALA A 36 -30.50 8.96 9.69
N ASP A 37 -29.82 9.47 10.73
CA ASP A 37 -29.33 10.85 10.76
C ASP A 37 -28.19 11.02 9.72
N TYR A 38 -27.30 10.03 9.62
CA TYR A 38 -26.26 10.00 8.58
C TYR A 38 -26.84 9.83 7.19
N LEU A 39 -27.85 8.99 6.99
CA LEU A 39 -28.53 8.83 5.70
C LEU A 39 -29.04 10.18 5.18
N GLN A 40 -29.73 10.95 6.03
CA GLN A 40 -30.20 12.29 5.65
C GLN A 40 -29.03 13.21 5.29
N LYS A 41 -27.93 13.20 6.07
CA LYS A 41 -26.74 14.01 5.77
C LYS A 41 -26.08 13.61 4.45
N ILE A 42 -25.98 12.31 4.17
CA ILE A 42 -25.39 11.77 2.94
C ILE A 42 -26.20 12.20 1.72
N LEU A 43 -27.53 12.08 1.78
CA LEU A 43 -28.42 12.50 0.69
C LEU A 43 -28.39 14.00 0.42
N ASN A 44 -28.07 14.82 1.42
CA ASN A 44 -27.93 16.28 1.29
C ASN A 44 -26.46 16.73 1.12
N ALA A 45 -25.52 15.80 0.98
CA ALA A 45 -24.11 16.13 0.86
C ALA A 45 -23.82 16.81 -0.49
N LYS A 46 -23.02 17.88 -0.47
CA LYS A 46 -22.79 18.73 -1.65
C LYS A 46 -21.59 18.29 -2.50
N VAL A 47 -21.26 17.00 -2.50
CA VAL A 47 -19.96 16.52 -2.99
C VAL A 47 -19.71 16.73 -4.49
N TYR A 48 -20.76 16.74 -5.30
CA TYR A 48 -20.65 16.72 -6.77
C TYR A 48 -20.24 18.06 -7.40
N ASP A 49 -20.08 19.11 -6.59
CA ASP A 49 -19.45 20.35 -7.06
C ASP A 49 -17.95 20.20 -7.35
N VAL A 50 -17.31 19.15 -6.81
CA VAL A 50 -15.89 18.82 -7.00
C VAL A 50 -15.64 17.34 -7.32
N ALA A 51 -16.52 16.43 -6.88
CA ALA A 51 -16.40 15.01 -7.11
C ALA A 51 -17.19 14.58 -8.34
N ILE A 52 -16.72 13.53 -9.00
CA ILE A 52 -17.50 12.80 -10.00
C ILE A 52 -18.13 11.57 -9.36
N GLU A 53 -19.21 11.08 -9.94
CA GLU A 53 -19.62 9.69 -9.69
C GLU A 53 -18.60 8.77 -10.35
N SER A 54 -17.80 8.10 -9.52
CA SER A 54 -16.74 7.22 -10.04
C SER A 54 -17.32 5.94 -10.61
N GLU A 55 -16.58 5.32 -11.53
CA GLU A 55 -16.95 4.04 -12.12
C GLU A 55 -17.08 2.93 -11.06
N LEU A 56 -18.07 2.04 -11.25
CA LEU A 56 -18.13 0.74 -10.59
C LEU A 56 -17.96 -0.35 -11.65
N GLY A 57 -16.72 -0.78 -11.86
CA GLY A 57 -16.34 -1.68 -12.96
C GLY A 57 -16.08 -3.11 -12.49
N LEU A 58 -16.49 -4.11 -13.28
CA LEU A 58 -16.20 -5.51 -13.01
C LEU A 58 -14.72 -5.82 -13.30
N ALA A 59 -13.98 -6.29 -12.30
CA ALA A 59 -12.63 -6.83 -12.47
C ALA A 59 -12.71 -8.24 -13.05
N ARG A 60 -12.63 -8.35 -14.38
CA ARG A 60 -12.88 -9.60 -15.13
C ARG A 60 -11.90 -10.71 -14.77
N ASN A 61 -10.61 -10.42 -14.70
CA ASN A 61 -9.56 -11.40 -14.41
C ASN A 61 -9.68 -11.87 -12.96
N LEU A 62 -9.82 -10.94 -12.00
CA LEU A 62 -10.09 -11.29 -10.60
C LEU A 62 -11.37 -12.11 -10.43
N THR A 63 -12.44 -11.73 -11.12
CA THR A 63 -13.72 -12.45 -11.07
C THR A 63 -13.58 -13.89 -11.52
N ALA A 64 -12.94 -14.10 -12.68
CA ALA A 64 -12.67 -15.43 -13.21
C ALA A 64 -11.77 -16.25 -12.28
N ARG A 65 -10.70 -15.63 -11.75
CA ARG A 65 -9.71 -16.31 -10.89
C ARG A 65 -10.29 -16.73 -9.53
N LEU A 66 -11.17 -15.90 -8.95
CA LEU A 66 -11.74 -16.16 -7.62
C LEU A 66 -13.06 -16.93 -7.67
N GLY A 67 -13.70 -17.04 -8.84
CA GLY A 67 -15.03 -17.65 -8.97
C GLY A 67 -16.12 -16.88 -8.23
N ASN A 68 -15.94 -15.56 -8.07
CA ASN A 68 -16.82 -14.62 -7.39
C ASN A 68 -16.79 -13.30 -8.17
N GLU A 69 -17.90 -12.59 -8.31
CA GLU A 69 -17.91 -11.27 -8.94
C GLU A 69 -17.16 -10.25 -8.06
N VAL A 70 -16.14 -9.62 -8.62
CA VAL A 70 -15.37 -8.57 -7.95
C VAL A 70 -15.56 -7.25 -8.70
N TRP A 71 -16.19 -6.29 -8.06
CA TRP A 71 -16.44 -4.96 -8.58
C TRP A 71 -15.51 -3.94 -7.92
N LEU A 72 -14.96 -3.03 -8.72
CA LEU A 72 -14.04 -1.98 -8.28
C LEU A 72 -14.76 -0.64 -8.30
N LYS A 73 -14.92 -0.01 -7.14
CA LYS A 73 -15.41 1.37 -7.04
C LYS A 73 -14.23 2.34 -7.15
N ARG A 74 -14.09 2.96 -8.33
CA ARG A 74 -12.91 3.68 -8.83
C ARG A 74 -12.71 5.09 -8.26
N GLU A 75 -12.62 5.22 -6.95
CA GLU A 75 -12.36 6.51 -6.28
C GLU A 75 -10.95 7.08 -6.55
N ASP A 76 -10.05 6.27 -7.10
CA ASP A 76 -8.78 6.68 -7.67
C ASP A 76 -8.91 7.57 -8.92
N ASN A 77 -10.07 7.57 -9.60
CA ASN A 77 -10.34 8.42 -10.76
C ASN A 77 -10.86 9.82 -10.41
N GLN A 78 -10.96 10.16 -9.13
CA GLN A 78 -11.35 11.51 -8.72
C GLN A 78 -10.30 12.55 -9.14
N PRO A 79 -10.64 13.85 -9.27
CA PRO A 79 -9.69 14.90 -9.67
C PRO A 79 -8.43 15.04 -8.79
N VAL A 80 -8.51 14.59 -7.53
CA VAL A 80 -7.35 14.54 -6.59
C VAL A 80 -6.83 13.12 -6.36
N PHE A 81 -7.19 12.20 -7.25
CA PHE A 81 -6.80 10.78 -7.27
C PHE A 81 -7.13 10.02 -5.98
N SER A 82 -8.15 10.44 -5.23
CA SER A 82 -8.65 9.76 -4.04
C SER A 82 -10.02 10.28 -3.63
N PHE A 83 -10.73 9.55 -2.77
CA PHE A 83 -12.04 9.95 -2.27
C PHE A 83 -12.06 11.18 -1.33
N LYS A 84 -10.90 11.65 -0.88
CA LYS A 84 -10.81 12.61 0.24
C LYS A 84 -11.46 13.96 -0.04
N LEU A 85 -11.58 14.35 -1.32
CA LEU A 85 -12.30 15.56 -1.73
C LEU A 85 -13.77 15.57 -1.27
N ARG A 86 -14.43 14.40 -1.19
CA ARG A 86 -15.87 14.32 -0.88
C ARG A 86 -16.17 14.88 0.52
N GLY A 87 -15.59 14.30 1.56
CA GLY A 87 -15.81 14.77 2.93
C GLY A 87 -15.14 16.11 3.22
N ALA A 88 -13.99 16.42 2.62
CA ALA A 88 -13.38 17.74 2.76
C ALA A 88 -14.33 18.83 2.23
N TYR A 89 -14.81 18.66 0.99
CA TYR A 89 -15.75 19.59 0.39
C TYR A 89 -17.07 19.65 1.14
N ASN A 90 -17.64 18.50 1.52
CA ASN A 90 -18.92 18.49 2.23
C ASN A 90 -18.82 19.25 3.57
N LYS A 91 -17.74 19.04 4.34
CA LYS A 91 -17.51 19.79 5.57
C LYS A 91 -17.41 21.29 5.29
N MET A 92 -16.65 21.68 4.27
CA MET A 92 -16.38 23.07 3.95
C MET A 92 -17.60 23.80 3.38
N ALA A 93 -18.40 23.14 2.54
CA ALA A 93 -19.63 23.68 1.96
C ALA A 93 -20.78 23.86 2.98
N HIS A 94 -20.63 23.29 4.18
CA HIS A 94 -21.52 23.51 5.33
C HIS A 94 -21.01 24.57 6.31
N LEU A 95 -19.85 25.18 6.05
CA LEU A 95 -19.35 26.28 6.88
C LEU A 95 -20.15 27.56 6.61
N THR A 96 -20.29 28.37 7.66
CA THR A 96 -20.89 29.70 7.53
C THR A 96 -19.98 30.62 6.67
N PRO A 97 -20.55 31.64 6.00
CA PRO A 97 -19.75 32.62 5.26
C PRO A 97 -18.65 33.28 6.11
N ALA A 98 -18.93 33.52 7.41
CA ALA A 98 -17.95 34.06 8.34
C ALA A 98 -16.78 33.10 8.62
N GLN A 99 -17.03 31.79 8.69
CA GLN A 99 -15.97 30.78 8.83
C GLN A 99 -15.14 30.67 7.54
N LEU A 100 -15.79 30.61 6.37
CA LEU A 100 -15.08 30.58 5.07
C LEU A 100 -14.22 31.82 4.86
N LYS A 101 -14.71 33.00 5.23
CA LYS A 101 -13.95 34.26 5.15
C LYS A 101 -12.69 34.26 6.03
N ARG A 102 -12.72 33.62 7.20
CA ARG A 102 -11.51 33.44 8.03
C ARG A 102 -10.54 32.44 7.41
N GLY A 103 -11.07 31.41 6.77
CA GLY A 103 -10.31 30.34 6.14
C GLY A 103 -10.32 29.04 6.95
N VAL A 104 -9.79 28.00 6.32
CA VAL A 104 -9.72 26.65 6.86
C VAL A 104 -8.28 26.23 7.10
N ILE A 105 -8.09 25.22 7.95
CA ILE A 105 -6.79 24.62 8.22
C ILE A 105 -6.89 23.10 8.32
N CYS A 106 -5.85 22.39 7.86
CA CYS A 106 -5.66 20.99 8.19
C CYS A 106 -4.17 20.65 8.29
N ALA A 107 -3.84 19.55 8.97
CA ALA A 107 -2.52 18.95 8.90
C ALA A 107 -2.59 17.67 8.04
N SER A 108 -1.85 17.66 6.94
CA SER A 108 -1.71 16.49 6.05
C SER A 108 -0.68 16.80 4.97
N ALA A 109 0.12 15.79 4.60
CA ALA A 109 1.05 15.84 3.49
C ALA A 109 0.62 14.91 2.33
N GLY A 110 -0.69 14.62 2.17
CA GLY A 110 -1.16 13.63 1.20
C GLY A 110 -2.60 13.86 0.74
N ASN A 111 -3.36 12.78 0.53
CA ASN A 111 -4.70 12.80 -0.08
C ASN A 111 -5.68 13.79 0.56
N HIS A 112 -5.64 13.95 1.90
CA HIS A 112 -6.50 14.91 2.60
C HIS A 112 -6.13 16.37 2.27
N ALA A 113 -4.84 16.67 2.19
CA ALA A 113 -4.35 18.01 1.84
C ALA A 113 -4.83 18.44 0.45
N ALA A 114 -4.72 17.54 -0.53
CA ALA A 114 -5.22 17.78 -1.89
C ALA A 114 -6.75 17.99 -1.89
N GLY A 115 -7.50 17.17 -1.15
CA GLY A 115 -8.95 17.32 -1.00
C GLY A 115 -9.36 18.67 -0.40
N VAL A 116 -8.68 19.13 0.66
CA VAL A 116 -8.94 20.44 1.29
C VAL A 116 -8.54 21.59 0.37
N ALA A 117 -7.38 21.52 -0.28
CA ALA A 117 -6.91 22.56 -1.19
C ALA A 117 -7.85 22.75 -2.38
N LEU A 118 -8.24 21.66 -3.06
CA LEU A 118 -9.22 21.70 -4.15
C LEU A 118 -10.55 22.31 -3.67
N SER A 119 -11.04 21.87 -2.51
CA SER A 119 -12.29 22.36 -1.94
C SER A 119 -12.25 23.85 -1.63
N ALA A 120 -11.12 24.33 -1.12
CA ALA A 120 -10.91 25.73 -0.78
C ALA A 120 -10.90 26.62 -2.02
N SER A 121 -10.19 26.16 -3.06
CA SER A 121 -10.16 26.82 -4.37
C SER A 121 -11.56 26.92 -4.97
N ARG A 122 -12.33 25.82 -4.96
CA ARG A 122 -13.71 25.80 -5.46
C ARG A 122 -14.65 26.76 -4.72
N LEU A 123 -14.49 26.86 -3.39
CA LEU A 123 -15.30 27.71 -2.52
C LEU A 123 -14.78 29.15 -2.40
N GLY A 124 -13.65 29.48 -3.03
CA GLY A 124 -13.04 30.81 -2.96
C GLY A 124 -12.58 31.20 -1.54
N CYS A 125 -12.12 30.24 -0.73
CA CYS A 125 -11.63 30.50 0.62
C CYS A 125 -10.17 30.14 0.80
N ARG A 126 -9.49 30.78 1.76
CA ARG A 126 -8.12 30.47 2.14
C ARG A 126 -8.03 29.08 2.81
N ALA A 127 -7.08 28.25 2.41
CA ALA A 127 -6.75 26.99 3.08
C ALA A 127 -5.29 26.93 3.50
N VAL A 128 -5.05 26.83 4.80
CA VAL A 128 -3.73 26.62 5.40
C VAL A 128 -3.50 25.12 5.55
N ILE A 129 -2.42 24.60 4.97
CA ILE A 129 -2.10 23.18 4.98
C ILE A 129 -0.77 23.00 5.70
N THR A 130 -0.80 22.46 6.91
CA THR A 130 0.41 22.21 7.69
C THR A 130 0.99 20.85 7.34
N MET A 131 2.29 20.80 7.04
CA MET A 131 3.02 19.58 6.67
C MET A 131 4.36 19.52 7.42
N PRO A 132 4.92 18.33 7.65
CA PRO A 132 6.30 18.20 8.15
C PRO A 132 7.32 18.83 7.18
N VAL A 133 8.43 19.36 7.69
CA VAL A 133 9.54 19.89 6.87
C VAL A 133 10.18 18.82 5.98
N THR A 134 10.04 17.56 6.37
CA THR A 134 10.52 16.37 5.65
C THR A 134 9.60 15.95 4.49
N THR A 135 8.52 16.69 4.23
CA THR A 135 7.58 16.36 3.15
C THR A 135 8.23 16.48 1.78
N PRO A 136 8.14 15.45 0.91
CA PRO A 136 8.68 15.52 -0.45
C PRO A 136 8.13 16.70 -1.25
N GLN A 137 9.00 17.38 -2.00
CA GLN A 137 8.65 18.59 -2.75
C GLN A 137 7.47 18.40 -3.71
N VAL A 138 7.36 17.23 -4.35
CA VAL A 138 6.23 16.88 -5.24
C VAL A 138 4.87 16.95 -4.55
N LYS A 139 4.78 16.59 -3.26
CA LYS A 139 3.51 16.66 -2.51
C LYS A 139 3.19 18.09 -2.10
N ILE A 140 4.21 18.88 -1.78
CA ILE A 140 4.09 20.32 -1.50
C ILE A 140 3.57 21.06 -2.73
N ASP A 141 4.19 20.81 -3.88
CA ASP A 141 3.85 21.49 -5.13
C ASP A 141 2.45 21.10 -5.62
N GLY A 142 2.05 19.84 -5.45
CA GLY A 142 0.68 19.40 -5.75
C GLY A 142 -0.39 20.16 -4.96
N VAL A 143 -0.14 20.44 -3.67
CA VAL A 143 -1.07 21.23 -2.85
C VAL A 143 -1.05 22.72 -3.22
N ARG A 144 0.12 23.28 -3.52
CA ARG A 144 0.24 24.67 -3.99
C ARG A 144 -0.46 24.88 -5.34
N ALA A 145 -0.33 23.93 -6.26
CA ALA A 145 -1.01 23.97 -7.56
C ALA A 145 -2.54 23.98 -7.43
N LEU A 146 -3.08 23.39 -6.36
CA LEU A 146 -4.49 23.43 -6.01
C LEU A 146 -4.92 24.69 -5.24
N GLY A 147 -3.99 25.63 -4.98
CA GLY A 147 -4.26 26.89 -4.28
C GLY A 147 -4.13 26.81 -2.74
N GLY A 148 -3.55 25.74 -2.20
CA GLY A 148 -3.29 25.60 -0.77
C GLY A 148 -2.08 26.41 -0.29
N GLU A 149 -2.22 27.10 0.83
CA GLU A 149 -1.12 27.76 1.54
C GLU A 149 -0.38 26.74 2.41
N VAL A 150 0.78 26.28 1.95
CA VAL A 150 1.57 25.27 2.67
C VAL A 150 2.43 25.91 3.76
N VAL A 151 2.29 25.40 4.99
CA VAL A 151 3.11 25.74 6.15
C VAL A 151 3.92 24.50 6.54
N LEU A 152 5.24 24.57 6.39
CA LEU A 152 6.13 23.48 6.80
C LEU A 152 6.52 23.66 8.27
N HIS A 153 6.25 22.66 9.11
CA HIS A 153 6.57 22.71 10.54
C HIS A 153 6.80 21.32 11.12
N GLY A 154 7.90 21.19 11.87
CA GLY A 154 8.28 19.96 12.59
C GLY A 154 8.72 18.82 11.68
N ASP A 155 9.27 17.78 12.28
CA ASP A 155 9.86 16.64 11.56
C ASP A 155 8.88 15.50 11.33
N SER A 156 7.76 15.51 12.06
CA SER A 156 6.72 14.47 12.02
C SER A 156 5.32 15.02 11.77
N TYR A 157 4.39 14.13 11.37
CA TYR A 157 2.97 14.48 11.24
C TYR A 157 2.38 15.02 12.56
N SER A 158 2.80 14.47 13.71
CA SER A 158 2.33 14.91 15.02
C SER A 158 2.71 16.36 15.29
N ASP A 159 3.93 16.77 14.95
CA ASP A 159 4.41 18.14 15.12
C ASP A 159 3.63 19.10 14.22
N ALA A 160 3.45 18.73 12.94
CA ALA A 160 2.66 19.48 11.98
C ALA A 160 1.19 19.61 12.44
N TYR A 161 0.60 18.57 13.04
CA TYR A 161 -0.75 18.60 13.59
C TYR A 161 -0.87 19.52 14.79
N LEU A 162 0.04 19.42 15.77
CA LEU A 162 0.04 20.29 16.94
C LEU A 162 0.17 21.76 16.52
N HIS A 163 1.06 22.06 15.58
CA HIS A 163 1.21 23.40 15.05
C HIS A 163 -0.04 23.87 14.30
N ALA A 164 -0.71 23.01 13.53
CA ALA A 164 -1.99 23.34 12.91
C ALA A 164 -3.06 23.71 13.95
N VAL A 165 -3.11 23.02 15.09
CA VAL A 165 -4.04 23.34 16.19
C VAL A 165 -3.69 24.68 16.85
N GLU A 166 -2.41 25.03 16.97
CA GLU A 166 -1.97 26.35 17.44
C GLU A 166 -2.39 27.47 16.48
N LEU A 167 -2.11 27.30 15.19
CA LEU A 167 -2.49 28.26 14.14
C LEU A 167 -4.02 28.40 14.04
N GLN A 168 -4.75 27.30 14.20
CA GLN A 168 -6.21 27.30 14.28
C GLN A 168 -6.70 28.27 15.36
N LYS A 169 -6.18 28.15 16.59
CA LYS A 169 -6.57 29.00 17.72
C LYS A 169 -6.13 30.44 17.52
N LYS A 170 -4.89 30.65 17.05
CA LYS A 170 -4.30 31.97 16.85
C LYS A 170 -5.03 32.80 15.78
N HIS A 171 -5.45 32.16 14.69
CA HIS A 171 -6.03 32.85 13.52
C HIS A 171 -7.54 32.64 13.38
N GLY A 172 -8.17 31.87 14.28
CA GLY A 172 -9.61 31.59 14.23
C GLY A 172 -10.04 30.77 13.00
N LEU A 173 -9.14 29.96 12.46
CA LEU A 173 -9.37 29.11 11.29
C LEU A 173 -10.27 27.93 11.66
N THR A 174 -11.00 27.40 10.68
CA THR A 174 -11.80 26.19 10.90
C THR A 174 -11.01 24.94 10.54
N PHE A 175 -10.84 24.03 11.49
CA PHE A 175 -10.12 22.77 11.24
C PHE A 175 -10.97 21.81 10.41
N VAL A 176 -10.42 21.33 9.29
CA VAL A 176 -11.07 20.33 8.43
C VAL A 176 -10.44 18.97 8.75
N HIS A 177 -11.12 18.19 9.58
CA HIS A 177 -10.60 16.93 10.09
C HIS A 177 -10.56 15.84 8.98
N PRO A 178 -9.53 14.98 8.91
CA PRO A 178 -9.39 13.98 7.84
C PRO A 178 -10.37 12.81 7.87
N PHE A 179 -11.11 12.60 8.97
CA PHE A 179 -12.07 11.49 9.11
C PHE A 179 -13.11 11.68 10.22
N ASP A 180 -12.71 12.04 11.43
CA ASP A 180 -13.56 12.16 12.64
C ASP A 180 -14.42 13.43 12.71
N ASP A 181 -15.27 13.63 11.71
CA ASP A 181 -16.26 14.71 11.68
C ASP A 181 -17.54 14.24 10.96
N PRO A 182 -18.75 14.50 11.50
CA PRO A 182 -19.99 14.01 10.90
C PRO A 182 -20.22 14.44 9.44
N GLU A 183 -19.84 15.65 9.06
CA GLU A 183 -19.97 16.12 7.67
C GLU A 183 -18.93 15.47 6.77
N VAL A 184 -17.73 15.20 7.30
CA VAL A 184 -16.71 14.45 6.58
C VAL A 184 -17.20 13.02 6.32
N ILE A 185 -17.70 12.34 7.36
CA ILE A 185 -18.27 10.99 7.27
C ILE A 185 -19.44 10.94 6.27
N ALA A 186 -20.36 11.91 6.33
CA ALA A 186 -21.48 12.00 5.41
C ALA A 186 -21.01 12.22 3.95
N GLY A 187 -20.01 13.07 3.73
CA GLY A 187 -19.42 13.21 2.40
C GLY A 187 -18.86 11.89 1.87
N GLN A 188 -18.20 11.09 2.71
CA GLN A 188 -17.66 9.79 2.26
C GLN A 188 -18.77 8.77 1.99
N GLY A 189 -19.87 8.83 2.74
CA GLY A 189 -21.02 7.95 2.56
C GLY A 189 -21.70 8.06 1.20
N THR A 190 -21.46 9.16 0.46
CA THR A 190 -21.94 9.31 -0.93
C THR A 190 -21.41 8.22 -1.86
N ILE A 191 -20.25 7.64 -1.55
CA ILE A 191 -19.69 6.51 -2.32
C ILE A 191 -20.61 5.29 -2.22
N ALA A 192 -21.16 5.00 -1.04
CA ALA A 192 -22.10 3.90 -0.86
C ALA A 192 -23.43 4.15 -1.58
N MET A 193 -23.90 5.40 -1.60
CA MET A 193 -25.05 5.80 -2.40
C MET A 193 -24.84 5.50 -3.87
N GLU A 194 -23.66 5.84 -4.41
CA GLU A 194 -23.31 5.53 -5.79
C GLU A 194 -23.21 4.02 -6.02
N ILE A 195 -22.54 3.26 -5.15
CA ILE A 195 -22.42 1.79 -5.28
C ILE A 195 -23.80 1.14 -5.38
N LEU A 196 -24.73 1.47 -4.48
CA LEU A 196 -26.07 0.87 -4.48
C LEU A 196 -26.94 1.33 -5.66
N ARG A 197 -26.70 2.52 -6.20
CA ARG A 197 -27.35 2.98 -7.44
C ARG A 197 -26.79 2.28 -8.68
N GLN A 198 -25.47 2.10 -8.74
CA GLN A 198 -24.77 1.51 -9.88
C GLN A 198 -24.91 -0.01 -9.96
N HIS A 199 -25.10 -0.69 -8.82
CA HIS A 199 -25.30 -2.14 -8.76
C HIS A 199 -26.59 -2.50 -8.00
N GLN A 200 -27.65 -2.79 -8.76
CA GLN A 200 -28.98 -3.13 -8.20
C GLN A 200 -29.10 -4.60 -7.78
N GLY A 201 -28.16 -5.46 -8.22
CA GLY A 201 -28.12 -6.88 -7.87
C GLY A 201 -27.77 -7.16 -6.41
N PRO A 202 -27.70 -8.44 -6.01
CA PRO A 202 -27.24 -8.83 -4.69
C PRO A 202 -25.75 -8.49 -4.52
N ILE A 203 -25.40 -7.89 -3.37
CA ILE A 203 -24.01 -7.65 -2.94
C ILE A 203 -23.83 -8.40 -1.63
N ASP A 204 -22.87 -9.33 -1.56
CA ASP A 204 -22.59 -10.07 -0.33
C ASP A 204 -21.73 -9.27 0.63
N ALA A 205 -20.72 -8.55 0.14
CA ALA A 205 -19.87 -7.70 0.99
C ALA A 205 -19.22 -6.52 0.26
N ILE A 206 -19.02 -5.42 0.99
CA ILE A 206 -18.24 -4.25 0.58
C ILE A 206 -17.00 -4.15 1.47
N PHE A 207 -15.82 -4.17 0.85
CA PHE A 207 -14.53 -4.11 1.52
C PHE A 207 -13.97 -2.69 1.50
N VAL A 208 -13.64 -2.17 2.67
CA VAL A 208 -13.26 -0.76 2.85
C VAL A 208 -11.96 -0.64 3.64
N ALA A 209 -10.94 -0.01 3.04
CA ALA A 209 -9.70 0.32 3.72
C ALA A 209 -9.92 1.29 4.90
N ILE A 210 -9.25 1.04 6.02
CA ILE A 210 -9.38 1.81 7.26
C ILE A 210 -8.03 2.41 7.66
N GLY A 211 -7.94 3.73 7.55
CA GLY A 211 -7.01 4.54 8.35
C GLY A 211 -7.68 5.00 9.64
N GLY A 212 -8.16 6.25 9.65
CA GLY A 212 -8.88 6.81 10.80
C GLY A 212 -10.35 6.38 10.92
N GLY A 213 -10.93 5.82 9.85
CA GLY A 213 -12.30 5.25 9.86
C GLY A 213 -13.38 6.05 9.11
N GLY A 214 -13.09 7.25 8.61
CA GLY A 214 -14.12 8.11 8.00
C GLY A 214 -14.85 7.50 6.80
N LEU A 215 -14.11 6.82 5.91
CA LEU A 215 -14.68 6.15 4.74
C LEU A 215 -15.62 5.01 5.14
N ILE A 216 -15.14 4.06 5.95
CA ILE A 216 -15.95 2.92 6.37
C ILE A 216 -17.15 3.36 7.20
N SER A 217 -17.02 4.40 8.03
CA SER A 217 -18.14 4.93 8.79
C SER A 217 -19.22 5.51 7.88
N GLY A 218 -18.85 6.24 6.83
CA GLY A 218 -19.81 6.78 5.87
C GLY A 218 -20.52 5.66 5.09
N VAL A 219 -19.73 4.71 4.59
CA VAL A 219 -20.24 3.54 3.85
C VAL A 219 -21.17 2.70 4.72
N ALA A 220 -20.75 2.37 5.94
CA ALA A 220 -21.53 1.54 6.85
C ALA A 220 -22.86 2.17 7.24
N ASN A 221 -22.87 3.48 7.57
CA ASN A 221 -24.12 4.16 7.91
C ASN A 221 -25.13 4.13 6.76
N TYR A 222 -24.68 4.39 5.52
CA TYR A 222 -25.57 4.37 4.36
C TYR A 222 -26.09 2.96 4.07
N VAL A 223 -25.17 2.00 3.96
CA VAL A 223 -25.51 0.62 3.58
C VAL A 223 -26.40 -0.02 4.63
N LYS A 224 -26.09 0.13 5.92
CA LYS A 224 -26.93 -0.44 6.99
C LYS A 224 -28.29 0.22 7.12
N ALA A 225 -28.46 1.45 6.62
CA ALA A 225 -29.76 2.11 6.59
C ALA A 225 -30.63 1.67 5.39
N VAL A 226 -30.03 1.30 4.25
CA VAL A 226 -30.74 1.04 2.99
C VAL A 226 -30.81 -0.45 2.64
N ARG A 227 -29.71 -1.18 2.82
CA ARG A 227 -29.54 -2.61 2.52
C ARG A 227 -28.73 -3.31 3.64
N PRO A 228 -29.33 -3.49 4.83
CA PRO A 228 -28.63 -3.99 6.01
C PRO A 228 -28.06 -5.41 5.86
N GLU A 229 -28.55 -6.18 4.89
CA GLU A 229 -28.07 -7.53 4.58
C GLU A 229 -26.65 -7.55 4.00
N ILE A 230 -26.18 -6.44 3.41
CA ILE A 230 -24.84 -6.34 2.84
C ILE A 230 -23.82 -6.25 3.98
N LYS A 231 -22.79 -7.10 3.94
CA LYS A 231 -21.69 -7.05 4.92
C LYS A 231 -20.75 -5.90 4.60
N ILE A 232 -20.33 -5.17 5.63
CA ILE A 232 -19.28 -4.17 5.56
C ILE A 232 -18.05 -4.76 6.24
N ILE A 233 -16.98 -4.90 5.46
CA ILE A 233 -15.73 -5.51 5.93
C ILE A 233 -14.62 -4.47 5.93
N GLY A 234 -14.09 -4.22 7.12
CA GLY A 234 -12.97 -3.33 7.33
C GLY A 234 -11.64 -3.95 6.97
N VAL A 235 -10.74 -3.18 6.35
CA VAL A 235 -9.41 -3.66 5.98
C VAL A 235 -8.32 -2.79 6.57
N GLN A 236 -7.36 -3.40 7.27
CA GLN A 236 -6.18 -2.73 7.83
C GLN A 236 -4.89 -3.46 7.49
N MET A 237 -3.78 -2.72 7.48
CA MET A 237 -2.44 -3.32 7.42
C MET A 237 -2.11 -3.98 8.77
N ASN A 238 -1.34 -5.06 8.75
CA ASN A 238 -0.81 -5.73 9.95
C ASN A 238 0.03 -4.82 10.86
N ASP A 239 0.69 -3.83 10.27
CA ASP A 239 1.51 -2.83 10.95
C ASP A 239 0.77 -1.49 11.21
N SER A 240 -0.54 -1.42 10.93
CA SER A 240 -1.38 -0.23 11.18
C SER A 240 -2.85 -0.60 11.41
N ASP A 241 -3.11 -1.49 12.37
CA ASP A 241 -4.41 -2.11 12.69
C ASP A 241 -5.14 -1.47 13.89
N ALA A 242 -5.02 -0.15 14.07
CA ALA A 242 -5.53 0.56 15.24
C ALA A 242 -7.06 0.39 15.45
N MET A 243 -7.86 0.33 14.38
CA MET A 243 -9.32 0.16 14.48
C MET A 243 -9.66 -1.26 14.94
N VAL A 244 -9.04 -2.28 14.34
CA VAL A 244 -9.25 -3.69 14.71
C VAL A 244 -8.91 -3.90 16.18
N ARG A 245 -7.76 -3.39 16.64
CA ARG A 245 -7.39 -3.47 18.07
C ARG A 245 -8.38 -2.71 18.92
N SER A 246 -8.80 -1.51 18.51
CA SER A 246 -9.74 -0.70 19.30
C SER A 246 -11.09 -1.39 19.48
N VAL A 247 -11.64 -1.96 18.40
CA VAL A 247 -12.94 -2.66 18.41
C VAL A 247 -12.87 -3.90 19.27
N ARG A 248 -11.81 -4.71 19.13
CA ARG A 248 -11.59 -5.91 19.96
C ARG A 248 -11.47 -5.60 21.45
N HIS A 249 -10.83 -4.48 21.81
CA HIS A 249 -10.68 -4.07 23.21
C HIS A 249 -11.84 -3.21 23.72
N ASN A 250 -12.84 -2.93 22.88
CA ASN A 250 -13.97 -2.04 23.19
C ASN A 250 -13.53 -0.66 23.71
N LYS A 251 -12.36 -0.17 23.30
CA LYS A 251 -11.81 1.15 23.64
C LYS A 251 -10.82 1.59 22.56
N ARG A 252 -10.67 2.89 22.32
CA ARG A 252 -9.63 3.39 21.40
C ARG A 252 -8.24 3.01 21.91
N VAL A 253 -7.48 2.32 21.07
CA VAL A 253 -6.10 1.92 21.33
C VAL A 253 -5.18 2.79 20.49
N GLN A 254 -4.20 3.42 21.13
CA GLN A 254 -3.12 4.13 20.45
C GLN A 254 -1.98 3.17 20.16
N LEU A 255 -1.58 3.07 18.89
CA LEU A 255 -0.40 2.30 18.49
C LEU A 255 0.88 3.08 18.82
N PRO A 256 1.94 2.40 19.29
CA PRO A 256 3.23 3.06 19.51
C PRO A 256 3.84 3.53 18.18
N ASP A 257 3.69 2.69 17.14
CA ASP A 257 4.16 2.98 15.80
C ASP A 257 3.24 2.42 14.72
N VAL A 258 3.42 2.91 13.48
CA VAL A 258 2.65 2.48 12.30
C VAL A 258 3.55 2.32 11.09
N GLY A 259 3.28 1.29 10.29
CA GLY A 259 3.96 1.11 9.00
C GLY A 259 3.63 2.22 8.00
N LEU A 260 4.60 2.59 7.18
CA LEU A 260 4.51 3.69 6.21
C LEU A 260 4.33 3.20 4.76
N PHE A 261 4.15 1.89 4.56
CA PHE A 261 3.87 1.36 3.24
C PHE A 261 2.49 1.83 2.74
N SER A 262 1.45 1.74 3.56
CA SER A 262 0.15 2.36 3.26
C SER A 262 -0.03 3.65 4.08
N ASP A 263 0.62 4.72 3.63
CA ASP A 263 0.67 6.01 4.33
C ASP A 263 -0.72 6.65 4.54
N GLY A 264 -1.64 6.47 3.58
CA GLY A 264 -3.04 6.90 3.70
C GLY A 264 -3.82 6.21 4.84
N THR A 265 -3.35 5.06 5.32
CA THR A 265 -3.96 4.29 6.42
C THR A 265 -3.11 4.23 7.69
N ALA A 266 -1.91 4.83 7.68
CA ALA A 266 -0.96 4.85 8.79
C ALA A 266 -1.44 5.75 9.94
N VAL A 267 -2.38 5.25 10.76
CA VAL A 267 -3.05 6.03 11.81
C VAL A 267 -2.84 5.39 13.18
N LYS A 268 -2.14 6.10 14.06
CA LYS A 268 -1.85 5.62 15.44
C LYS A 268 -3.09 5.57 16.32
N LEU A 269 -4.04 6.49 16.14
CA LEU A 269 -5.25 6.58 16.96
C LEU A 269 -6.46 6.90 16.07
N VAL A 270 -7.47 6.03 16.12
CA VAL A 270 -8.71 6.18 15.33
C VAL A 270 -9.61 7.30 15.89
N GLY A 271 -10.54 7.78 15.06
CA GLY A 271 -11.51 8.79 15.47
C GLY A 271 -12.48 8.27 16.52
N GLU A 272 -13.02 9.17 17.34
CA GLU A 272 -14.01 8.85 18.37
C GLU A 272 -15.33 8.38 17.77
N GLU A 273 -15.88 9.16 16.85
CA GLU A 273 -17.16 8.88 16.22
C GLU A 273 -17.01 7.71 15.24
N THR A 274 -15.89 7.67 14.51
CA THR A 274 -15.61 6.57 13.58
C THR A 274 -15.41 5.24 14.31
N PHE A 275 -14.80 5.24 15.51
CA PHE A 275 -14.70 4.05 16.36
C PHE A 275 -16.06 3.57 16.84
N ARG A 276 -16.91 4.48 17.33
CA ARG A 276 -18.27 4.16 17.76
C ARG A 276 -19.05 3.49 16.63
N ILE A 277 -19.04 4.09 15.44
CA ILE A 277 -19.71 3.57 14.26
C ILE A 277 -19.13 2.21 13.84
N ALA A 278 -17.80 2.08 13.80
CA ALA A 278 -17.15 0.84 13.39
C ALA A 278 -17.52 -0.33 14.31
N ARG A 279 -17.57 -0.10 15.63
CA ARG A 279 -18.01 -1.11 16.60
C ARG A 279 -19.47 -1.53 16.40
N GLU A 280 -20.33 -0.62 15.98
CA GLU A 280 -21.78 -0.86 15.88
C GLU A 280 -22.22 -1.42 14.53
N LEU A 281 -21.57 -1.03 13.43
CA LEU A 281 -22.09 -1.25 12.07
C LEU A 281 -21.19 -2.08 11.14
N VAL A 282 -19.91 -2.29 11.48
CA VAL A 282 -18.98 -3.06 10.64
C VAL A 282 -19.02 -4.52 11.06
N ASP A 283 -19.26 -5.41 10.09
CA ASP A 283 -19.56 -6.82 10.35
C ASP A 283 -18.31 -7.67 10.61
N ASP A 284 -17.20 -7.36 9.93
CA ASP A 284 -15.95 -8.11 10.06
C ASP A 284 -14.72 -7.27 9.67
N TYR A 285 -13.53 -7.78 9.97
CA TYR A 285 -12.27 -7.14 9.67
C TYR A 285 -11.24 -8.12 9.09
N VAL A 286 -10.54 -7.69 8.05
CA VAL A 286 -9.41 -8.40 7.45
C VAL A 286 -8.14 -7.59 7.65
N VAL A 287 -7.08 -8.27 8.10
CA VAL A 287 -5.74 -7.67 8.24
C VAL A 287 -4.86 -8.22 7.12
N VAL A 288 -4.28 -7.33 6.32
CA VAL A 288 -3.42 -7.66 5.18
C VAL A 288 -1.98 -7.22 5.44
N ASP A 289 -1.03 -7.84 4.75
CA ASP A 289 0.39 -7.47 4.80
C ASP A 289 0.83 -6.78 3.50
N THR A 290 2.06 -6.28 3.51
CA THR A 290 2.68 -5.57 2.38
C THR A 290 2.69 -6.40 1.11
N ASP A 291 3.01 -7.70 1.18
CA ASP A 291 3.13 -8.55 0.00
C ASP A 291 1.76 -8.82 -0.63
N ALA A 292 0.72 -9.06 0.19
CA ALA A 292 -0.65 -9.19 -0.28
C ALA A 292 -1.15 -7.92 -0.97
N VAL A 293 -0.80 -6.74 -0.43
CA VAL A 293 -1.14 -5.45 -1.03
C VAL A 293 -0.38 -5.23 -2.34
N CYS A 294 0.92 -5.54 -2.41
CA CYS A 294 1.69 -5.47 -3.65
C CYS A 294 1.08 -6.35 -4.76
N ALA A 295 0.73 -7.59 -4.42
CA ALA A 295 0.03 -8.48 -5.35
C ALA A 295 -1.33 -7.92 -5.80
N ALA A 296 -2.07 -7.25 -4.90
CA ALA A 296 -3.33 -6.61 -5.24
C ALA A 296 -3.18 -5.37 -6.14
N ILE A 297 -2.11 -4.58 -5.99
CA ILE A 297 -1.79 -3.49 -6.93
C ILE A 297 -1.57 -4.08 -8.34
N LYS A 298 -0.80 -5.17 -8.44
CA LYS A 298 -0.59 -5.89 -9.70
C LYS A 298 -1.90 -6.39 -10.30
N ASP A 299 -2.79 -6.94 -9.48
CA ASP A 299 -4.10 -7.41 -9.93
C ASP A 299 -4.95 -6.28 -10.54
N VAL A 300 -5.01 -5.11 -9.87
CA VAL A 300 -5.72 -3.93 -10.38
C VAL A 300 -5.12 -3.47 -11.71
N PHE A 301 -3.78 -3.44 -11.83
CA PHE A 301 -3.11 -3.11 -13.08
C PHE A 301 -3.42 -4.10 -14.20
N GLN A 302 -3.51 -5.40 -13.90
CA GLN A 302 -3.84 -6.43 -14.89
C GLN A 302 -5.29 -6.33 -15.38
N ASP A 303 -6.22 -5.99 -14.50
CA ASP A 303 -7.64 -5.83 -14.84
C ASP A 303 -7.95 -4.48 -15.54
N THR A 304 -7.29 -3.39 -15.13
CA THR A 304 -7.72 -2.03 -15.49
C THR A 304 -6.66 -1.18 -16.19
N ARG A 305 -5.40 -1.65 -16.23
CA ARG A 305 -4.22 -0.88 -16.66
C ARG A 305 -3.98 0.41 -15.87
N SER A 306 -4.65 0.55 -14.72
CA SER A 306 -4.46 1.66 -13.80
C SER A 306 -3.56 1.26 -12.63
N ILE A 307 -2.84 2.23 -12.08
CA ILE A 307 -2.02 2.05 -10.88
C ILE A 307 -2.76 2.68 -9.71
N VAL A 308 -2.90 1.91 -8.63
CA VAL A 308 -3.44 2.39 -7.35
C VAL A 308 -2.33 2.49 -6.32
N GLU A 309 -2.54 3.35 -5.31
CA GLU A 309 -1.64 3.42 -4.15
C GLU A 309 -1.89 2.20 -3.24
N PRO A 310 -0.99 1.90 -2.28
CA PRO A 310 -1.17 0.76 -1.39
C PRO A 310 -2.53 0.71 -0.68
N ALA A 311 -3.01 1.84 -0.14
CA ALA A 311 -4.34 1.94 0.47
C ALA A 311 -5.48 1.60 -0.52
N GLY A 312 -5.32 2.00 -1.79
CA GLY A 312 -6.26 1.71 -2.87
C GLY A 312 -6.36 0.22 -3.23
N ALA A 313 -5.31 -0.57 -2.96
CA ALA A 313 -5.29 -2.00 -3.24
C ALA A 313 -5.71 -2.88 -2.04
N MET A 314 -5.78 -2.33 -0.83
CA MET A 314 -6.07 -3.10 0.39
C MET A 314 -7.38 -3.89 0.31
N SER A 315 -8.45 -3.30 -0.19
CA SER A 315 -9.75 -3.98 -0.32
C SER A 315 -9.69 -5.21 -1.24
N ILE A 316 -8.87 -5.17 -2.29
CA ILE A 316 -8.67 -6.29 -3.21
C ILE A 316 -7.84 -7.40 -2.53
N ALA A 317 -6.77 -7.01 -1.81
CA ALA A 317 -5.98 -7.96 -1.01
C ALA A 317 -6.85 -8.70 0.02
N ALA A 318 -7.76 -7.96 0.68
CA ALA A 318 -8.69 -8.54 1.64
C ALA A 318 -9.71 -9.48 1.00
N ILE A 319 -10.27 -9.15 -0.18
CA ILE A 319 -11.17 -10.06 -0.90
C ILE A 319 -10.49 -11.41 -1.16
N LYS A 320 -9.24 -11.39 -1.64
CA LYS A 320 -8.47 -12.62 -1.91
C LYS A 320 -8.34 -13.49 -0.66
N GLN A 321 -7.90 -12.90 0.45
CA GLN A 321 -7.79 -13.62 1.73
C GLN A 321 -9.15 -14.08 2.27
N TYR A 322 -10.19 -13.27 2.10
CA TYR A 322 -11.53 -13.59 2.56
C TYR A 322 -12.10 -14.80 1.81
N VAL A 323 -11.96 -14.84 0.48
CA VAL A 323 -12.38 -15.97 -0.37
C VAL A 323 -11.60 -17.23 0.00
N GLU A 324 -10.28 -17.13 0.19
CA GLU A 324 -9.44 -18.27 0.60
C GLU A 324 -9.87 -18.84 1.96
N ARG A 325 -10.09 -17.97 2.94
CA ARG A 325 -10.51 -18.36 4.30
C ARG A 325 -11.90 -18.98 4.34
N HIS A 326 -12.86 -18.41 3.61
CA HIS A 326 -14.27 -18.82 3.67
C HIS A 326 -14.67 -19.82 2.59
N ARG A 327 -13.78 -20.09 1.61
CA ARG A 327 -14.00 -21.01 0.48
C ARG A 327 -15.31 -20.75 -0.27
N CYS A 328 -15.72 -19.49 -0.39
CA CYS A 328 -16.97 -19.10 -1.03
C CYS A 328 -16.81 -18.95 -2.55
N LYS A 329 -17.90 -19.23 -3.28
CA LYS A 329 -18.03 -19.09 -4.74
C LYS A 329 -19.39 -18.50 -5.10
N GLY A 330 -19.49 -17.85 -6.26
CA GLY A 330 -20.72 -17.25 -6.76
C GLY A 330 -21.22 -16.06 -5.93
N LYS A 331 -20.32 -15.40 -5.21
CA LYS A 331 -20.61 -14.22 -4.39
C LYS A 331 -20.27 -12.93 -5.12
N THR A 332 -20.91 -11.84 -4.71
CA THR A 332 -20.65 -10.50 -5.26
C THR A 332 -19.95 -9.63 -4.21
N PHE A 333 -18.73 -9.20 -4.52
CA PHE A 333 -17.91 -8.37 -3.67
C PHE A 333 -17.59 -7.03 -4.33
N VAL A 334 -17.62 -5.96 -3.53
CA VAL A 334 -17.19 -4.63 -3.97
C VAL A 334 -15.93 -4.24 -3.21
N ALA A 335 -14.86 -3.89 -3.93
CA ALA A 335 -13.68 -3.25 -3.39
C ALA A 335 -13.67 -1.76 -3.74
N ILE A 336 -13.41 -0.90 -2.76
CA ILE A 336 -13.21 0.53 -3.01
C ILE A 336 -11.73 0.79 -3.27
N THR A 337 -11.37 1.17 -4.50
CA THR A 337 -10.01 1.62 -4.84
C THR A 337 -9.85 3.07 -4.42
N CYS A 338 -9.55 3.27 -3.13
CA CYS A 338 -9.71 4.55 -2.46
C CYS A 338 -8.70 5.65 -2.85
N GLY A 339 -7.63 5.34 -3.57
CA GLY A 339 -6.67 6.32 -4.05
C GLY A 339 -5.55 5.78 -4.95
N ALA A 340 -4.82 6.69 -5.58
CA ALA A 340 -3.73 6.41 -6.53
C ALA A 340 -2.51 7.34 -6.40
N ASN A 341 -2.36 8.09 -5.30
CA ASN A 341 -1.23 9.00 -5.10
C ASN A 341 0.00 8.28 -4.54
N MET A 342 0.74 7.61 -5.43
CA MET A 342 1.98 6.91 -5.10
C MET A 342 3.17 7.49 -5.88
N ASN A 343 4.35 7.55 -5.26
CA ASN A 343 5.59 7.88 -6.00
C ASN A 343 5.92 6.75 -6.99
N PHE A 344 6.27 7.12 -8.22
CA PHE A 344 6.65 6.18 -9.28
C PHE A 344 7.80 5.26 -8.86
N ASP A 345 8.80 5.76 -8.11
CA ASP A 345 9.93 4.94 -7.64
C ASP A 345 9.48 3.75 -6.76
N ARG A 346 8.35 3.90 -6.06
CA ARG A 346 7.79 2.85 -5.21
C ARG A 346 7.26 1.66 -6.04
N LEU A 347 6.98 1.85 -7.33
CA LEU A 347 6.56 0.76 -8.21
C LEU A 347 7.63 -0.33 -8.34
N ARG A 348 8.91 0.02 -8.23
CA ARG A 348 9.99 -0.98 -8.22
C ARG A 348 9.83 -1.94 -7.05
N PHE A 349 9.63 -1.39 -5.85
CA PHE A 349 9.39 -2.20 -4.65
C PHE A 349 8.11 -3.04 -4.79
N VAL A 350 7.04 -2.46 -5.33
CA VAL A 350 5.77 -3.19 -5.57
C VAL A 350 5.97 -4.34 -6.55
N ALA A 351 6.68 -4.12 -7.66
CA ALA A 351 6.96 -5.15 -8.66
C ALA A 351 7.80 -6.29 -8.06
N GLU A 352 8.87 -5.96 -7.32
CA GLU A 352 9.73 -6.95 -6.66
C GLU A 352 8.94 -7.77 -5.60
N ARG A 353 8.08 -7.14 -4.80
CA ARG A 353 7.28 -7.82 -3.76
C ARG A 353 6.07 -8.58 -4.29
N ALA A 354 5.46 -8.12 -5.39
CA ALA A 354 4.28 -8.78 -5.96
C ALA A 354 4.60 -10.19 -6.48
N GLU A 355 5.76 -10.39 -7.11
CA GLU A 355 6.22 -11.72 -7.53
C GLU A 355 6.42 -12.67 -6.33
N VAL A 356 6.91 -12.13 -5.21
CA VAL A 356 7.09 -12.89 -3.97
C VAL A 356 5.75 -13.30 -3.35
N GLY A 357 4.80 -12.37 -3.19
CA GLY A 357 3.50 -12.66 -2.57
C GLY A 357 2.61 -13.63 -3.36
N GLU A 358 2.84 -13.74 -4.68
CA GLU A 358 2.18 -14.72 -5.53
C GLU A 358 2.92 -16.08 -5.57
N GLU A 359 4.10 -16.21 -4.93
CA GLU A 359 5.05 -17.33 -5.09
C GLU A 359 5.28 -17.66 -6.58
N ARG A 360 5.53 -16.62 -7.39
CA ARG A 360 5.89 -16.74 -8.82
C ARG A 360 7.38 -16.82 -9.08
N GLU A 361 8.19 -16.60 -8.05
CA GLU A 361 9.64 -16.78 -8.08
C GLU A 361 10.04 -17.68 -6.90
N ALA A 362 10.82 -18.73 -7.20
CA ALA A 362 11.50 -19.53 -6.20
C ALA A 362 12.99 -19.22 -6.22
N VAL A 363 13.57 -19.00 -5.04
CA VAL A 363 14.97 -18.58 -4.87
C VAL A 363 15.72 -19.66 -4.11
N PHE A 364 16.91 -20.00 -4.58
CA PHE A 364 17.70 -21.10 -4.04
C PHE A 364 19.17 -20.70 -3.88
N ALA A 365 19.82 -21.26 -2.86
CA ALA A 365 21.27 -21.47 -2.86
C ALA A 365 21.52 -22.93 -3.21
N VAL A 366 22.09 -23.16 -4.39
CA VAL A 366 22.42 -24.49 -4.90
C VAL A 366 23.93 -24.70 -4.81
N THR A 367 24.33 -25.76 -4.13
CA THR A 367 25.73 -26.17 -4.07
C THR A 367 26.03 -27.12 -5.23
N ILE A 368 27.05 -26.78 -6.02
CA ILE A 368 27.57 -27.62 -7.10
C ILE A 368 29.05 -27.92 -6.83
N PRO A 369 29.58 -29.08 -7.26
CA PRO A 369 31.02 -29.34 -7.17
C PRO A 369 31.79 -28.36 -8.06
N GLU A 370 32.88 -27.78 -7.57
CA GLU A 370 33.74 -26.85 -8.32
C GLU A 370 34.66 -27.63 -9.28
N GLU A 371 34.04 -28.34 -10.22
CA GLU A 371 34.69 -29.16 -11.24
C GLU A 371 34.11 -28.85 -12.63
N ARG A 372 34.88 -29.22 -13.66
CA ARG A 372 34.50 -28.96 -15.06
C ARG A 372 33.17 -29.61 -15.39
N GLY A 373 32.26 -28.81 -15.98
CA GLY A 373 30.95 -29.27 -16.42
C GLY A 373 29.85 -29.26 -15.35
N SER A 374 30.15 -29.01 -14.07
CA SER A 374 29.12 -28.90 -13.01
C SER A 374 28.10 -27.80 -13.30
N PHE A 375 28.57 -26.63 -13.70
CA PHE A 375 27.72 -25.49 -14.06
C PHE A 375 26.76 -25.85 -15.18
N ARG A 376 27.26 -26.51 -16.23
CA ARG A 376 26.48 -26.98 -17.37
C ARG A 376 25.41 -28.00 -16.95
N ARG A 377 25.79 -29.03 -16.18
CA ARG A 377 24.86 -30.05 -15.67
C ARG A 377 23.71 -29.43 -14.88
N PHE A 378 24.02 -28.43 -14.06
CA PHE A 378 22.99 -27.71 -13.32
C PHE A 378 22.11 -26.85 -14.23
N CYS A 379 22.70 -26.15 -15.20
CA CYS A 379 21.93 -25.35 -16.15
C CYS A 379 20.99 -26.18 -17.04
N GLU A 380 21.39 -27.40 -17.45
CA GLU A 380 20.54 -28.37 -18.17
C GLU A 380 19.30 -28.75 -17.34
N LEU A 381 19.41 -28.81 -16.02
CA LEU A 381 18.31 -29.13 -15.11
C LEU A 381 17.29 -27.99 -14.96
N VAL A 382 17.70 -26.74 -15.21
CA VAL A 382 16.83 -25.55 -15.12
C VAL A 382 16.38 -25.01 -16.48
N GLU A 383 16.87 -25.55 -17.60
CA GLU A 383 16.62 -25.05 -18.96
C GLU A 383 15.13 -24.97 -19.34
N GLN A 384 14.30 -25.87 -18.82
CA GLN A 384 12.86 -25.86 -19.10
C GLN A 384 12.09 -24.72 -18.40
N ARG A 385 12.78 -23.88 -17.63
CA ARG A 385 12.17 -22.82 -16.81
C ARG A 385 12.82 -21.48 -17.11
N SER A 386 12.05 -20.42 -16.94
CA SER A 386 12.60 -19.07 -17.05
C SER A 386 13.43 -18.79 -15.80
N VAL A 387 14.72 -18.59 -16.01
CA VAL A 387 15.65 -18.16 -14.97
C VAL A 387 15.47 -16.67 -14.76
N THR A 388 15.12 -16.27 -13.54
CA THR A 388 15.00 -14.85 -13.15
C THR A 388 16.33 -14.32 -12.62
N GLU A 389 17.09 -15.14 -11.91
CA GLU A 389 18.40 -14.80 -11.38
C GLU A 389 19.36 -15.99 -11.45
N PHE A 390 20.62 -15.69 -11.75
CA PHE A 390 21.69 -16.67 -11.74
C PHE A 390 22.99 -15.95 -11.39
N ASN A 391 23.38 -16.04 -10.12
CA ASN A 391 24.53 -15.32 -9.57
C ASN A 391 25.52 -16.28 -8.91
N TYR A 392 26.80 -16.13 -9.23
CA TYR A 392 27.90 -16.96 -8.76
C TYR A 392 29.21 -16.16 -8.76
N ARG A 393 30.03 -16.41 -7.74
CA ARG A 393 31.44 -16.03 -7.68
C ARG A 393 32.23 -17.21 -7.13
N ILE A 394 33.37 -17.50 -7.73
CA ILE A 394 34.29 -18.49 -7.19
C ILE A 394 34.74 -18.06 -5.79
N SER A 395 34.58 -18.91 -4.79
CA SER A 395 34.96 -18.62 -3.40
C SER A 395 35.66 -19.78 -2.71
N ASP A 396 35.51 -21.00 -3.21
CA ASP A 396 36.11 -22.22 -2.69
C ASP A 396 36.52 -23.11 -3.88
N SER A 397 37.56 -23.93 -3.71
CA SER A 397 38.12 -24.75 -4.79
C SER A 397 37.46 -26.14 -4.94
N GLN A 398 36.57 -26.52 -4.03
CA GLN A 398 35.86 -27.80 -4.04
C GLN A 398 34.36 -27.63 -4.26
N GLN A 399 33.76 -26.55 -3.75
CA GLN A 399 32.33 -26.31 -3.85
C GLN A 399 32.02 -24.89 -4.33
N ALA A 400 31.08 -24.79 -5.26
CA ALA A 400 30.47 -23.54 -5.68
C ALA A 400 29.08 -23.40 -5.07
N HIS A 401 28.75 -22.21 -4.58
CA HIS A 401 27.38 -21.85 -4.21
C HIS A 401 26.81 -20.91 -5.26
N VAL A 402 25.75 -21.38 -5.93
CA VAL A 402 25.05 -20.63 -6.96
C VAL A 402 23.73 -20.12 -6.40
N PHE A 403 23.51 -18.82 -6.49
CA PHE A 403 22.25 -18.18 -6.16
C PHE A 403 21.35 -18.17 -7.39
N VAL A 404 20.21 -18.84 -7.33
CA VAL A 404 19.36 -19.11 -8.50
C VAL A 404 17.92 -18.71 -8.21
N GLY A 405 17.34 -17.88 -9.07
CA GLY A 405 15.93 -17.55 -9.10
C GLY A 405 15.26 -18.20 -10.30
N LEU A 406 14.13 -18.87 -10.09
CA LEU A 406 13.35 -19.55 -11.12
C LEU A 406 11.89 -19.14 -11.06
N THR A 407 11.27 -18.90 -12.22
CA THR A 407 9.83 -18.69 -12.28
C THR A 407 9.06 -19.96 -11.90
N THR A 408 8.03 -19.81 -11.08
CA THR A 408 7.09 -20.86 -10.66
C THR A 408 5.71 -20.60 -11.24
N ALA A 409 5.00 -21.68 -11.57
CA ALA A 409 3.64 -21.63 -12.11
C ALA A 409 2.59 -21.71 -11.00
N ASN A 410 2.89 -22.39 -9.90
CA ASN A 410 1.96 -22.64 -8.80
C ASN A 410 2.63 -22.43 -7.45
N ARG A 411 1.82 -22.04 -6.45
CA ARG A 411 2.23 -22.01 -5.04
C ARG A 411 2.76 -23.38 -4.58
N GLY A 412 3.79 -23.36 -3.73
CA GLY A 412 4.45 -24.55 -3.18
C GLY A 412 5.33 -25.32 -4.17
N GLU A 413 5.60 -24.77 -5.36
CA GLU A 413 6.49 -25.40 -6.34
C GLU A 413 7.98 -25.34 -5.92
N SER A 414 8.37 -24.36 -5.09
CA SER A 414 9.76 -24.20 -4.62
C SER A 414 10.28 -25.46 -3.92
N ALA A 415 9.48 -26.06 -3.04
CA ALA A 415 9.83 -27.27 -2.32
C ALA A 415 10.03 -28.48 -3.26
N LYS A 416 9.23 -28.58 -4.32
CA LYS A 416 9.36 -29.64 -5.34
C LYS A 416 10.65 -29.46 -6.15
N LEU A 417 10.99 -28.22 -6.51
CA LEU A 417 12.23 -27.89 -7.21
C LEU A 417 13.45 -28.20 -6.33
N ALA A 418 13.44 -27.78 -5.07
CA ALA A 418 14.51 -28.07 -4.12
C ALA A 418 14.72 -29.60 -3.93
N ALA A 419 13.63 -30.37 -3.85
CA ALA A 419 13.72 -31.83 -3.76
C ALA A 419 14.27 -32.46 -5.06
N MET A 420 13.89 -31.94 -6.23
CA MET A 420 14.41 -32.38 -7.52
C MET A 420 15.92 -32.13 -7.64
N PHE A 421 16.40 -30.94 -7.26
CA PHE A 421 17.84 -30.62 -7.27
C PHE A 421 18.63 -31.55 -6.35
N LYS A 422 18.15 -31.78 -5.13
CA LYS A 422 18.76 -32.73 -4.18
C LYS A 422 18.84 -34.14 -4.76
N LYS A 423 17.79 -34.60 -5.43
CA LYS A 423 17.74 -35.93 -6.07
C LYS A 423 18.78 -36.07 -7.19
N GLN A 424 19.08 -34.99 -7.90
CA GLN A 424 20.10 -34.95 -8.96
C GLN A 424 21.52 -34.70 -8.43
N GLY A 425 21.72 -34.75 -7.12
CA GLY A 425 23.05 -34.59 -6.50
C GLY A 425 23.46 -33.13 -6.26
N PHE A 426 22.52 -32.18 -6.30
CA PHE A 426 22.78 -30.77 -6.00
C PHE A 426 22.16 -30.40 -4.64
N PRO A 427 22.94 -30.39 -3.53
CA PRO A 427 22.47 -29.88 -2.25
C PRO A 427 21.88 -28.49 -2.43
N THR A 428 20.67 -28.28 -1.91
CA THR A 428 19.91 -27.06 -2.16
C THR A 428 19.28 -26.55 -0.86
N LEU A 429 19.45 -25.26 -0.61
CA LEU A 429 18.71 -24.50 0.39
C LEU A 429 17.63 -23.67 -0.32
N ASP A 430 16.38 -23.82 0.11
CA ASP A 430 15.25 -23.01 -0.38
C ASP A 430 15.23 -21.69 0.39
N LEU A 431 15.42 -20.59 -0.34
CA LEU A 431 15.46 -19.21 0.15
C LEU A 431 14.18 -18.44 -0.17
N THR A 432 13.16 -19.11 -0.73
CA THR A 432 11.91 -18.49 -1.21
C THR A 432 11.14 -17.75 -0.11
N HIS A 433 11.40 -18.04 1.17
CA HIS A 433 10.80 -17.33 2.31
C HIS A 433 11.83 -16.68 3.24
N ASP A 434 13.08 -16.52 2.80
CA ASP A 434 14.15 -15.92 3.58
C ASP A 434 14.28 -14.41 3.28
N GLU A 435 14.02 -13.56 4.28
CA GLU A 435 14.05 -12.09 4.10
C GLU A 435 15.45 -11.55 3.87
N LEU A 436 16.49 -12.15 4.46
CA LEU A 436 17.88 -11.74 4.25
C LEU A 436 18.28 -11.98 2.79
N ALA A 437 17.92 -13.15 2.25
CA ALA A 437 18.18 -13.51 0.88
C ALA A 437 17.51 -12.54 -0.11
N LYS A 438 16.21 -12.26 0.12
CA LYS A 438 15.38 -11.43 -0.75
C LYS A 438 15.72 -9.96 -0.72
N GLN A 439 16.02 -9.40 0.44
CA GLN A 439 16.21 -7.95 0.59
C GLN A 439 17.66 -7.53 0.35
N HIS A 440 18.60 -8.41 0.69
CA HIS A 440 20.02 -8.06 0.72
C HIS A 440 20.87 -8.97 -0.17
N VAL A 441 20.92 -10.28 0.12
CA VAL A 441 21.93 -11.17 -0.48
C VAL A 441 21.80 -11.22 -2.00
N ARG A 442 20.59 -11.22 -2.56
CA ARG A 442 20.36 -11.20 -4.02
C ARG A 442 21.01 -10.00 -4.74
N HIS A 443 21.34 -8.93 -4.01
CA HIS A 443 22.03 -7.74 -4.53
C HIS A 443 23.52 -7.70 -4.19
N MET A 444 24.02 -8.71 -3.47
CA MET A 444 25.38 -8.75 -2.93
C MET A 444 26.21 -9.93 -3.44
N VAL A 445 25.58 -10.95 -4.06
CA VAL A 445 26.31 -12.07 -4.67
C VAL A 445 27.21 -11.54 -5.80
N GLY A 446 28.52 -11.81 -5.70
CA GLY A 446 29.54 -11.19 -6.54
C GLY A 446 30.82 -11.06 -5.75
N GLY A 447 31.09 -9.91 -5.14
CA GLY A 447 32.24 -9.72 -4.24
C GLY A 447 33.63 -10.04 -4.83
N ARG A 448 34.67 -9.90 -3.98
CA ARG A 448 36.05 -10.20 -4.35
C ARG A 448 36.37 -11.69 -4.19
N SER A 449 37.33 -12.18 -4.97
CA SER A 449 37.82 -13.55 -4.85
C SER A 449 39.31 -13.67 -5.16
N GLU A 450 40.06 -14.26 -4.23
CA GLU A 450 41.49 -14.56 -4.42
C GLU A 450 41.73 -15.71 -5.42
N LEU A 451 40.68 -16.51 -5.70
CA LEU A 451 40.74 -17.63 -6.64
C LEU A 451 40.55 -17.18 -8.10
N ALA A 452 40.07 -15.95 -8.34
CA ALA A 452 39.84 -15.38 -9.68
C ALA A 452 41.13 -14.92 -10.39
N LYS A 453 42.14 -15.79 -10.44
CA LYS A 453 43.42 -15.54 -11.15
C LYS A 453 43.23 -15.55 -12.66
N ASP A 454 43.96 -14.67 -13.36
CA ASP A 454 43.88 -14.48 -14.83
C ASP A 454 42.44 -14.31 -15.34
N GLU A 455 41.56 -13.74 -14.50
CA GLU A 455 40.17 -13.44 -14.85
C GLU A 455 40.08 -12.28 -15.85
N ARG A 456 39.38 -12.51 -16.95
CA ARG A 456 38.90 -11.49 -17.87
C ARG A 456 37.41 -11.28 -17.67
N LEU A 457 36.99 -10.02 -17.56
CA LEU A 457 35.60 -9.66 -17.28
C LEU A 457 34.92 -9.19 -18.56
N TYR A 458 33.74 -9.74 -18.83
CA TYR A 458 32.94 -9.40 -20.00
C TYR A 458 31.51 -9.09 -19.61
N ARG A 459 30.98 -8.02 -20.19
CA ARG A 459 29.55 -7.71 -20.15
C ARG A 459 28.93 -8.07 -21.48
N PHE A 460 28.12 -9.11 -21.49
CA PHE A 460 27.40 -9.59 -22.66
C PHE A 460 25.95 -9.10 -22.67
N ILE A 461 25.39 -9.03 -23.88
CA ILE A 461 23.97 -8.75 -24.13
C ILE A 461 23.36 -10.01 -24.74
N PHE A 462 22.58 -10.74 -23.94
CA PHE A 462 21.93 -11.96 -24.37
C PHE A 462 20.54 -11.62 -24.93
N PRO A 463 20.11 -12.26 -26.03
CA PRO A 463 18.71 -12.21 -26.44
C PRO A 463 17.86 -12.90 -25.36
N GLU A 464 16.74 -12.29 -24.95
CA GLU A 464 15.78 -12.92 -24.03
C GLU A 464 15.00 -14.04 -24.75
N ARG A 465 15.67 -15.16 -25.02
CA ARG A 465 15.07 -16.39 -25.55
C ARG A 465 15.51 -17.58 -24.70
N PRO A 466 14.62 -18.57 -24.47
CA PRO A 466 15.01 -19.81 -23.82
C PRO A 466 16.26 -20.42 -24.48
N GLY A 467 17.18 -20.92 -23.66
CA GLY A 467 18.42 -21.54 -24.13
C GLY A 467 19.57 -20.58 -24.48
N ALA A 468 19.41 -19.25 -24.40
CA ALA A 468 20.52 -18.31 -24.66
C ALA A 468 21.71 -18.52 -23.70
N LEU A 469 21.41 -18.77 -22.41
CA LEU A 469 22.38 -19.16 -21.38
C LEU A 469 23.06 -20.49 -21.71
N MET A 470 22.28 -21.50 -22.13
CA MET A 470 22.82 -22.80 -22.48
C MET A 470 23.72 -22.77 -23.71
N LYS A 471 23.34 -22.00 -24.74
CA LYS A 471 24.19 -21.77 -25.92
C LYS A 471 25.53 -21.15 -25.53
N PHE A 472 25.53 -20.18 -24.61
CA PHE A 472 26.77 -19.59 -24.08
C PHE A 472 27.65 -20.65 -23.39
N LEU A 473 27.10 -21.38 -22.43
CA LEU A 473 27.83 -22.39 -21.67
C LEU A 473 28.33 -23.55 -22.54
N SER A 474 27.56 -23.93 -23.56
CA SER A 474 27.91 -25.03 -24.47
C SER A 474 28.94 -24.64 -25.54
N SER A 475 29.06 -23.34 -25.84
CA SER A 475 30.07 -22.84 -26.79
C SER A 475 31.43 -22.60 -26.12
N MET A 476 31.49 -22.58 -24.79
CA MET A 476 32.69 -22.31 -24.01
C MET A 476 33.67 -23.49 -24.07
N HIS A 477 34.98 -23.20 -24.18
CA HIS A 477 35.99 -24.24 -24.19
C HIS A 477 36.01 -25.01 -22.84
N PRO A 478 36.10 -26.35 -22.83
CA PRO A 478 36.07 -27.15 -21.59
C PRO A 478 37.18 -26.84 -20.58
N ASP A 479 38.28 -26.23 -21.04
CA ASP A 479 39.42 -25.85 -20.19
C ASP A 479 39.29 -24.46 -19.55
N TRP A 480 38.32 -23.65 -19.95
CA TRP A 480 38.09 -22.33 -19.33
C TRP A 480 37.14 -22.45 -18.15
N ASN A 481 37.50 -21.77 -17.06
CA ASN A 481 36.68 -21.74 -15.86
C ASN A 481 35.88 -20.44 -15.78
N ILE A 482 34.61 -20.53 -15.38
CA ILE A 482 33.81 -19.35 -15.04
C ILE A 482 34.14 -19.03 -13.59
N SER A 483 34.61 -17.81 -13.31
CA SER A 483 34.94 -17.33 -11.96
C SER A 483 33.95 -16.29 -11.44
N LEU A 484 33.11 -15.74 -12.32
CA LEU A 484 31.98 -14.88 -11.98
C LEU A 484 30.87 -15.11 -13.01
N PHE A 485 29.63 -15.22 -12.53
CA PHE A 485 28.46 -15.20 -13.39
C PHE A 485 27.39 -14.36 -12.69
N HIS A 486 26.92 -13.28 -13.30
CA HIS A 486 25.87 -12.45 -12.75
C HIS A 486 24.82 -12.16 -13.81
N TYR A 487 23.65 -12.74 -13.62
CA TYR A 487 22.48 -12.58 -14.48
C TYR A 487 21.25 -12.28 -13.62
N ARG A 488 20.54 -11.22 -14.00
CA ARG A 488 19.25 -10.86 -13.43
C ARG A 488 18.34 -10.37 -14.54
N ASN A 489 17.20 -11.02 -14.71
CA ASN A 489 16.14 -10.53 -15.57
C ASN A 489 15.47 -9.33 -14.87
N GLN A 490 15.57 -8.15 -15.47
CA GLN A 490 14.96 -6.91 -14.96
C GLN A 490 13.76 -6.46 -15.81
N GLY A 491 13.18 -7.34 -16.64
CA GLY A 491 12.08 -7.01 -17.54
C GLY A 491 12.46 -6.01 -18.64
N ALA A 492 13.74 -5.99 -19.03
CA ALA A 492 14.26 -5.21 -20.14
C ALA A 492 14.46 -6.12 -21.36
N ASP A 493 14.36 -5.58 -22.59
CA ASP A 493 14.47 -6.34 -23.85
C ASP A 493 15.79 -7.12 -24.05
N TYR A 494 16.76 -6.95 -23.14
CA TYR A 494 18.05 -7.60 -23.20
C TYR A 494 18.55 -8.04 -21.81
N GLY A 495 18.93 -9.31 -21.70
CA GLY A 495 19.64 -9.83 -20.53
C GLY A 495 21.07 -9.32 -20.53
N ARG A 496 21.42 -8.41 -19.61
CA ARG A 496 22.80 -7.99 -19.40
C ARG A 496 23.47 -8.98 -18.45
N ILE A 497 24.44 -9.73 -18.96
CA ILE A 497 25.17 -10.72 -18.17
C ILE A 497 26.58 -10.19 -17.95
N LEU A 498 27.03 -10.22 -16.71
CA LEU A 498 28.44 -10.01 -16.38
C LEU A 498 29.07 -11.38 -16.13
N VAL A 499 30.14 -11.71 -16.85
CA VAL A 499 30.84 -12.99 -16.74
C VAL A 499 32.33 -12.75 -16.55
N GLY A 500 32.90 -13.36 -15.53
CA GLY A 500 34.34 -13.48 -15.33
C GLY A 500 34.81 -14.85 -15.78
N ILE A 501 35.81 -14.88 -16.65
CA ILE A 501 36.35 -16.12 -17.23
C ILE A 501 37.84 -16.15 -16.98
N GLN A 502 38.34 -17.24 -16.40
CA GLN A 502 39.77 -17.50 -16.25
C GLN A 502 40.31 -18.05 -17.56
N VAL A 503 40.99 -17.19 -18.33
CA VAL A 503 41.54 -17.54 -19.64
C VAL A 503 43.06 -17.68 -19.52
N PRO A 504 43.64 -18.87 -19.74
CA PRO A 504 45.08 -19.06 -19.74
C PRO A 504 45.78 -18.10 -20.73
N LYS A 505 46.96 -17.59 -20.38
CA LYS A 505 47.67 -16.58 -21.19
C LYS A 505 47.94 -16.99 -22.65
N GLY A 506 48.02 -18.30 -22.93
CA GLY A 506 48.21 -18.86 -24.27
C GLY A 506 46.95 -18.89 -25.15
N ASP A 507 45.76 -18.79 -24.56
CA ASP A 507 44.49 -19.10 -25.25
C ASP A 507 43.82 -17.89 -25.91
N LYS A 508 44.51 -16.75 -26.00
CA LYS A 508 43.91 -15.51 -26.51
C LYS A 508 43.22 -15.67 -27.88
N LYS A 509 43.83 -16.43 -28.80
CA LYS A 509 43.26 -16.67 -30.13
C LYS A 509 42.01 -17.56 -30.08
N ALA A 510 42.06 -18.66 -29.33
CA ALA A 510 40.92 -19.55 -29.14
C ALA A 510 39.76 -18.81 -28.46
N PHE A 511 40.07 -17.96 -27.47
CA PHE A 511 39.07 -17.15 -26.79
C PHE A 511 38.42 -16.12 -27.71
N GLN A 512 39.18 -15.46 -28.59
CA GLN A 512 38.60 -14.57 -29.58
C GLN A 512 37.67 -15.31 -30.55
N GLN A 513 38.08 -16.50 -31.05
CA GLN A 513 37.24 -17.33 -31.90
C GLN A 513 35.92 -17.75 -31.22
N PHE A 514 35.96 -18.02 -29.91
CA PHE A 514 34.76 -18.28 -29.12
C PHE A 514 33.80 -17.09 -29.11
N LEU A 515 34.31 -15.87 -28.84
CA LEU A 515 33.50 -14.65 -28.85
C LEU A 515 32.86 -14.40 -30.22
N ASP A 516 33.65 -14.59 -31.29
CA ASP A 516 33.20 -14.42 -32.67
C ASP A 516 32.09 -15.45 -33.03
N THR A 517 32.24 -16.70 -32.57
CA THR A 517 31.27 -17.80 -32.81
C THR A 517 29.99 -17.61 -32.01
N LEU A 518 30.10 -17.12 -30.78
CA LEU A 518 28.96 -16.86 -29.90
C LEU A 518 28.00 -15.84 -30.53
N ALA A 519 28.57 -14.83 -31.20
CA ALA A 519 27.87 -13.76 -31.90
C ALA A 519 26.88 -12.97 -31.01
N TYR A 520 27.16 -12.88 -29.71
CA TYR A 520 26.44 -12.02 -28.78
C TYR A 520 27.19 -10.69 -28.61
N PRO A 521 26.53 -9.53 -28.63
CA PRO A 521 27.20 -8.27 -28.35
C PRO A 521 27.86 -8.29 -26.96
N TYR A 522 29.12 -7.86 -26.89
CA TYR A 522 29.88 -7.85 -25.64
C TYR A 522 30.75 -6.60 -25.52
N VAL A 523 31.11 -6.29 -24.28
CA VAL A 523 32.13 -5.30 -23.93
C VAL A 523 33.11 -5.96 -22.97
N GLU A 524 34.41 -5.86 -23.25
CA GLU A 524 35.44 -6.27 -22.29
C GLU A 524 35.57 -5.19 -21.21
N GLU A 525 35.40 -5.59 -19.95
CA GLU A 525 35.40 -4.73 -18.76
C GLU A 525 36.60 -5.07 -17.84
N THR A 526 37.56 -5.88 -18.31
CA THR A 526 38.71 -6.38 -17.53
C THR A 526 39.54 -5.27 -16.87
N ASP A 527 39.66 -4.12 -17.52
CA ASP A 527 40.40 -2.95 -17.02
C ASP A 527 39.50 -1.87 -16.39
N ASN A 528 38.20 -2.16 -16.20
CA ASN A 528 37.27 -1.21 -15.60
C ASN A 528 37.65 -0.91 -14.14
N PRO A 529 37.79 0.38 -13.74
CA PRO A 529 38.14 0.75 -12.37
C PRO A 529 37.17 0.20 -11.32
N VAL A 530 35.88 0.09 -11.65
CA VAL A 530 34.85 -0.44 -10.75
C VAL A 530 35.08 -1.92 -10.45
N TYR A 531 35.45 -2.70 -11.46
CA TYR A 531 35.80 -4.11 -11.29
C TYR A 531 36.99 -4.27 -10.34
N ARG A 532 38.06 -3.48 -10.54
CA ARG A 532 39.24 -3.51 -9.66
C ARG A 532 38.92 -3.15 -8.21
N LEU A 533 37.99 -2.23 -7.97
CA LEU A 533 37.66 -1.78 -6.62
C LEU A 533 36.74 -2.74 -5.87
N PHE A 534 35.80 -3.41 -6.53
CA PHE A 534 34.73 -4.14 -5.83
C PHE A 534 34.70 -5.64 -6.07
N LEU A 535 35.34 -6.13 -7.14
CA LEU A 535 35.20 -7.53 -7.59
C LEU A 535 36.54 -8.26 -7.75
N ARG A 536 37.65 -7.55 -7.96
CA ARG A 536 38.98 -8.16 -8.12
C ARG A 536 39.74 -8.33 -6.81
#